data_AF-A0A2M7A421-F1
#
_entry.id   AF-A0A2M7A421-F1
#
_cell.length_a   1.000
_cell.length_b   1.000
_cell.length_c   1.000
_cell.angle_alpha   90.00
_cell.angle_beta   90.00
_cell.angle_gamma   90.00
#
_symmetry.space_group_name_H-M   'P 1'
#
loop_
_entity.id
_entity.type
_entity.pdbx_description
1 polymer ?
#
loop_
_entity_poly.entity_id
_entity_poly.type
_entity_poly.pdbx_seq_one_letter_code
_entity_poly.pdbx_strand_id
1 'polypeptide(L)'
;MKSRIWWIGILAIAVAMPRLVRAGGADNKYAKVDKGPKTIDVSKYPKEMQGIYKNDFSKKCSKCHTLARPINTNKKPDEWNKYVDKMMKKPNSGIDKKSAEKIKDFLVYDQKNRKDKK
;
A
#
# COMPACT_ATOMS: atom_id res chain seq x y z
N MET A 1 14.43 79.36 -8.76
CA MET A 1 14.62 78.19 -7.85
C MET A 1 14.18 76.93 -8.60
N LYS A 2 14.83 75.80 -8.28
CA LYS A 2 14.98 74.58 -9.09
C LYS A 2 13.75 73.66 -9.09
N SER A 3 13.51 72.98 -10.21
CA SER A 3 13.17 71.53 -10.30
C SER A 3 13.06 71.14 -11.77
N ARG A 4 14.01 70.45 -12.42
CA ARG A 4 14.53 69.06 -12.28
C ARG A 4 13.54 67.96 -12.70
N ILE A 5 13.53 67.70 -14.02
CA ILE A 5 13.90 66.44 -14.72
C ILE A 5 13.40 65.08 -14.17
N TRP A 6 12.82 64.33 -15.13
CA TRP A 6 12.72 62.86 -15.28
C TRP A 6 11.81 62.08 -14.34
N TRP A 7 10.88 61.30 -14.91
CA TRP A 7 10.85 59.84 -14.67
C TRP A 7 10.36 59.10 -15.91
N ILE A 8 11.13 58.09 -16.24
CA ILE A 8 10.99 57.10 -17.30
C ILE A 8 9.74 56.23 -17.04
N GLY A 9 9.07 55.81 -18.11
CA GLY A 9 7.93 54.91 -18.05
C GLY A 9 8.24 53.50 -17.53
N ILE A 10 7.19 52.80 -17.11
CA ILE A 10 7.18 51.35 -16.98
C ILE A 10 5.86 50.86 -17.59
N LEU A 11 5.97 50.29 -18.79
CA LEU A 11 4.93 49.47 -19.41
C LEU A 11 4.92 48.15 -18.63
N ALA A 12 3.94 47.97 -17.74
CA ALA A 12 3.77 46.72 -17.01
C ALA A 12 3.25 45.64 -17.99
N ILE A 13 4.17 44.90 -18.61
CA ILE A 13 3.83 43.68 -19.34
C ILE A 13 3.44 42.62 -18.30
N ALA A 14 2.14 42.43 -18.12
CA ALA A 14 1.62 41.30 -17.36
C ALA A 14 1.87 40.01 -18.16
N VAL A 15 3.03 39.39 -17.94
CA VAL A 15 3.32 38.05 -18.46
C VAL A 15 2.44 37.07 -17.70
N ALA A 16 1.32 36.67 -18.30
CA ALA A 16 0.54 35.53 -17.87
C ALA A 16 1.41 34.28 -18.05
N MET A 17 2.17 33.91 -17.03
CA MET A 17 2.87 32.62 -17.01
C MET A 17 1.81 31.53 -17.00
N PRO A 18 1.71 30.65 -18.02
CA PRO A 18 0.83 29.51 -17.94
C PRO A 18 1.26 28.67 -16.75
N ARG A 19 0.36 28.50 -15.78
CA ARG A 19 0.55 27.52 -14.71
C ARG A 19 0.67 26.16 -15.37
N LEU A 20 1.89 25.67 -15.49
CA LEU A 20 2.17 24.31 -15.89
C LEU A 20 1.64 23.42 -14.76
N VAL A 21 0.38 22.97 -14.89
CA VAL A 21 -0.21 21.97 -14.01
C VAL A 21 0.59 20.70 -14.25
N ARG A 22 1.60 20.49 -13.41
CA ARG A 22 2.29 19.21 -13.34
C ARG A 22 1.25 18.21 -12.88
N ALA A 23 0.71 17.43 -13.82
CA ALA A 23 -0.04 16.23 -13.52
C ALA A 23 0.89 15.27 -12.78
N GLY A 24 0.99 15.45 -11.47
CA GLY A 24 1.65 14.53 -10.56
C GLY A 24 0.81 13.27 -10.52
N GLY A 25 0.97 12.40 -11.51
CA GLY A 25 0.55 11.01 -11.38
C GLY A 25 1.36 10.43 -10.24
N ALA A 26 0.78 10.42 -9.03
CA ALA A 26 1.37 9.72 -7.90
C ALA A 26 1.51 8.26 -8.33
N ASP A 27 2.75 7.81 -8.48
CA ASP A 27 3.07 6.43 -8.76
C ASP A 27 2.51 5.58 -7.61
N ASN A 28 1.45 4.82 -7.87
CA ASN A 28 0.98 3.85 -6.91
C ASN A 28 2.06 2.77 -6.79
N LYS A 29 2.89 2.87 -5.76
CA LYS A 29 3.97 1.91 -5.45
C LYS A 29 3.50 0.46 -5.31
N TYR A 30 2.19 0.21 -5.20
CA TYR A 30 1.58 -1.12 -5.14
C TYR A 30 0.96 -1.58 -6.47
N ALA A 31 1.02 -0.79 -7.54
CA ALA A 31 0.39 -1.11 -8.82
C ALA A 31 0.82 -2.48 -9.38
N LYS A 32 2.09 -2.87 -9.18
CA LYS A 32 2.59 -4.19 -9.60
C LYS A 32 1.93 -5.33 -8.81
N VAL A 33 1.86 -5.23 -7.49
CA VAL A 33 1.29 -6.29 -6.64
C VAL A 33 -0.24 -6.35 -6.72
N ASP A 34 -0.89 -5.21 -6.93
CA ASP A 34 -2.34 -5.09 -7.07
C ASP A 34 -2.87 -5.76 -8.35
N LYS A 35 -2.02 -5.93 -9.39
CA LYS A 35 -2.34 -6.65 -10.63
C LYS A 35 -2.27 -8.18 -10.52
N GLY A 36 -1.66 -8.71 -9.46
CA GLY A 36 -1.52 -10.16 -9.27
C GLY A 36 -2.81 -10.83 -8.78
N PRO A 37 -2.77 -12.15 -8.54
CA PRO A 37 -3.92 -12.89 -8.04
C PRO A 37 -4.45 -12.31 -6.72
N LYS A 38 -5.78 -12.25 -6.60
CA LYS A 38 -6.50 -11.74 -5.42
C LYS A 38 -6.87 -12.84 -4.43
N THR A 39 -6.65 -14.10 -4.80
CA THR A 39 -6.90 -15.29 -4.00
C THR A 39 -5.86 -16.34 -4.33
N ILE A 40 -5.69 -17.33 -3.45
CA ILE A 40 -4.82 -18.48 -3.68
C ILE A 40 -5.59 -19.76 -3.34
N ASP A 41 -5.22 -20.86 -4.00
CA ASP A 41 -5.69 -22.17 -3.61
C ASP A 41 -4.88 -22.68 -2.41
N VAL A 42 -5.56 -22.93 -1.30
CA VAL A 42 -5.00 -23.46 -0.05
C VAL A 42 -5.45 -24.89 0.22
N SER A 43 -6.11 -25.56 -0.73
CA SER A 43 -6.67 -26.91 -0.56
C SER A 43 -5.64 -27.94 -0.06
N LYS A 44 -4.37 -27.76 -0.44
CA LYS A 44 -3.24 -28.61 -0.07
C LYS A 44 -2.53 -28.21 1.23
N TYR A 45 -2.93 -27.12 1.88
CA TYR A 45 -2.31 -26.68 3.14
C TYR A 45 -2.85 -27.51 4.32
N PRO A 46 -2.16 -27.54 5.48
CA PRO A 46 -2.73 -28.09 6.71
C PRO A 46 -4.09 -27.47 7.02
N LYS A 47 -5.01 -28.26 7.61
CA LYS A 47 -6.39 -27.82 7.90
C LYS A 47 -6.45 -26.54 8.73
N GLU A 48 -5.51 -26.37 9.65
CA GLU A 48 -5.37 -25.15 10.43
C GLU A 48 -5.10 -23.92 9.53
N MET A 49 -4.14 -24.01 8.61
CA MET A 49 -3.81 -22.92 7.68
C MET A 49 -4.96 -22.60 6.73
N GLN A 50 -5.72 -23.62 6.30
CA GLN A 50 -6.96 -23.40 5.53
C GLN A 50 -7.99 -22.61 6.35
N GLY A 51 -8.15 -22.97 7.62
CA GLY A 51 -9.03 -22.28 8.56
C GLY A 51 -8.62 -20.83 8.77
N ILE A 52 -7.33 -20.57 9.01
CA ILE A 52 -6.78 -19.22 9.16
C ILE A 52 -6.98 -18.40 7.90
N TYR A 53 -6.72 -18.98 6.72
CA TYR A 53 -6.95 -18.31 5.43
C TYR A 53 -8.40 -17.82 5.30
N LYS A 54 -9.37 -18.69 5.61
CA LYS A 54 -10.80 -18.41 5.45
C LYS A 54 -11.36 -17.49 6.53
N ASN A 55 -10.95 -17.67 7.78
CA ASN A 55 -11.60 -17.02 8.93
C ASN A 55 -10.92 -15.72 9.37
N ASP A 56 -9.60 -15.63 9.18
CA ASP A 56 -8.80 -14.51 9.67
C ASP A 56 -8.23 -13.70 8.51
N PHE A 57 -7.39 -14.31 7.68
CA PHE A 57 -6.68 -13.61 6.62
C PHE A 57 -7.63 -12.99 5.59
N SER A 58 -8.46 -13.81 4.93
CA SER A 58 -9.28 -13.33 3.81
C SER A 58 -10.31 -12.30 4.28
N LYS A 59 -10.98 -12.54 5.41
CA LYS A 59 -12.04 -11.65 5.93
C LYS A 59 -11.52 -10.31 6.47
N LYS A 60 -10.33 -10.30 7.09
CA LYS A 60 -9.81 -9.09 7.74
C LYS A 60 -8.93 -8.28 6.81
N CYS A 61 -8.04 -8.93 6.06
CA CYS A 61 -7.11 -8.24 5.16
C CYS A 61 -7.78 -7.70 3.89
N SER A 62 -8.99 -8.15 3.54
CA SER A 62 -9.75 -7.63 2.38
C SER A 62 -10.58 -6.39 2.69
N LYS A 63 -10.63 -5.92 3.96
CA LYS A 63 -11.53 -4.82 4.37
C LYS A 63 -11.15 -3.47 3.77
N CYS A 64 -9.85 -3.22 3.59
CA CYS A 64 -9.35 -1.89 3.18
C CYS A 64 -8.78 -1.88 1.75
N HIS A 65 -8.33 -3.03 1.25
CA HIS A 65 -7.78 -3.19 -0.10
C HIS A 65 -7.84 -4.66 -0.51
N THR A 66 -7.47 -4.97 -1.74
CA THR A 66 -7.46 -6.36 -2.22
C THR A 66 -6.43 -7.21 -1.47
N LEU A 67 -6.66 -8.52 -1.39
CA LEU A 67 -5.69 -9.47 -0.83
C LEU A 67 -4.45 -9.65 -1.73
N ALA A 68 -4.45 -9.09 -2.94
CA ALA A 68 -3.31 -9.13 -3.84
C ALA A 68 -2.04 -8.57 -3.18
N ARG A 69 -2.16 -7.55 -2.31
CA ARG A 69 -0.99 -6.98 -1.61
C ARG A 69 -0.23 -7.99 -0.77
N PRO A 70 -0.85 -8.65 0.22
CA PRO A 70 -0.16 -9.70 0.98
C PRO A 70 0.12 -10.97 0.17
N ILE A 71 -0.73 -11.33 -0.81
CA ILE A 71 -0.54 -12.54 -1.62
C ILE A 71 0.66 -12.45 -2.57
N ASN A 72 0.94 -11.25 -3.11
CA ASN A 72 1.94 -11.06 -4.17
C ASN A 72 3.23 -10.37 -3.69
N THR A 73 3.27 -9.91 -2.44
CA THR A 73 4.50 -9.38 -1.85
C THR A 73 5.32 -10.50 -1.24
N ASN A 74 6.64 -10.46 -1.46
CA ASN A 74 7.62 -11.30 -0.77
C ASN A 74 8.19 -10.57 0.45
N LYS A 75 8.27 -11.25 1.60
CA LYS A 75 8.83 -10.72 2.84
C LYS A 75 9.48 -11.82 3.67
N LYS A 76 10.51 -11.46 4.43
CA LYS A 76 11.07 -12.31 5.49
C LYS A 76 10.08 -12.42 6.66
N PRO A 77 10.20 -13.45 7.53
CA PRO A 77 9.30 -13.62 8.67
C PRO A 77 9.14 -12.38 9.56
N ASP A 78 10.24 -11.73 9.95
CA ASP A 78 10.18 -10.53 10.80
C ASP A 78 9.52 -9.33 10.11
N GLU A 79 9.61 -9.28 8.78
CA GLU A 79 8.96 -8.24 7.99
C GLU A 79 7.45 -8.47 7.88
N TRP A 80 6.99 -9.73 7.90
CA TRP A 80 5.57 -10.04 8.01
C TRP A 80 4.98 -9.60 9.35
N ASN A 81 5.72 -9.78 10.44
CA ASN A 81 5.31 -9.30 11.77
C ASN A 81 5.05 -7.79 11.75
N LYS A 82 6.05 -7.02 11.31
CA LYS A 82 5.95 -5.57 11.18
C LYS A 82 4.84 -5.15 10.22
N TYR A 83 4.61 -5.91 9.15
CA TYR A 83 3.58 -5.60 8.16
C TYR A 83 2.17 -5.74 8.74
N VAL A 84 1.87 -6.88 9.39
CA VAL A 84 0.56 -7.14 10.00
C VAL A 84 0.29 -6.15 11.13
N ASP A 85 1.30 -5.84 11.96
CA ASP A 85 1.15 -4.84 13.04
C ASP A 85 0.81 -3.44 12.51
N LYS A 86 1.36 -3.06 11.35
CA LYS A 86 1.00 -1.79 10.70
C LYS A 86 -0.45 -1.78 10.22
N MET A 87 -0.95 -2.90 9.68
CA MET A 87 -2.34 -3.00 9.23
C MET A 87 -3.31 -3.06 10.41
N MET A 88 -2.93 -3.74 11.49
CA MET A 88 -3.69 -3.80 12.74
C MET A 88 -3.97 -2.40 13.31
N LYS A 89 -2.97 -1.51 13.28
CA LYS A 89 -3.07 -0.11 13.73
C LYS A 89 -3.95 0.78 12.84
N LYS A 90 -4.44 0.29 11.69
CA LYS A 90 -5.34 1.08 10.84
C LYS A 90 -6.74 1.14 11.42
N PRO A 91 -7.41 2.31 11.33
CA PRO A 91 -8.78 2.43 11.80
C PRO A 91 -9.67 1.43 11.06
N ASN A 92 -10.58 0.79 11.80
CA ASN A 92 -11.52 -0.20 11.29
C ASN A 92 -10.89 -1.43 10.61
N SER A 93 -9.61 -1.73 10.89
CA SER A 93 -8.93 -2.94 10.37
C SER A 93 -9.65 -4.22 10.83
N GLY A 94 -10.23 -4.21 12.04
CA GLY A 94 -10.85 -5.37 12.66
C GLY A 94 -9.86 -6.53 12.87
N ILE A 95 -8.57 -6.23 12.96
CA ILE A 95 -7.51 -7.16 13.33
C ILE A 95 -7.24 -6.95 14.82
N ASP A 96 -7.57 -7.94 15.64
CA ASP A 96 -7.16 -8.00 17.05
C ASP A 96 -5.84 -8.77 17.19
N LYS A 97 -5.24 -8.77 18.40
CA LYS A 97 -3.94 -9.42 18.63
C LYS A 97 -3.94 -10.90 18.24
N LYS A 98 -5.00 -11.63 18.61
CA LYS A 98 -5.14 -13.07 18.32
C LYS A 98 -5.25 -13.33 16.81
N SER A 99 -6.01 -12.53 16.08
CA SER A 99 -6.06 -12.67 14.61
C SER A 99 -4.75 -12.25 13.96
N ALA A 100 -4.06 -11.22 14.49
CA ALA A 100 -2.78 -10.79 13.97
C ALA A 100 -1.73 -11.90 14.03
N GLU A 101 -1.64 -12.63 15.15
CA GLU A 101 -0.76 -13.79 15.31
C GLU A 101 -1.06 -14.87 14.26
N LYS A 102 -2.32 -15.31 14.16
CA LYS A 102 -2.73 -16.28 13.13
C LYS A 102 -2.41 -15.82 11.72
N ILE A 103 -2.67 -14.55 11.40
CA ILE A 103 -2.40 -13.98 10.07
C ILE A 103 -0.89 -13.98 9.79
N LYS A 104 -0.05 -13.65 10.79
CA LYS A 104 1.41 -13.73 10.65
C LYS A 104 1.86 -15.15 10.37
N ASP A 105 1.35 -16.13 11.11
CA ASP A 105 1.67 -17.56 10.92
C ASP A 105 1.30 -18.03 9.51
N PHE A 106 0.10 -17.68 9.05
CA PHE A 106 -0.33 -18.00 7.69
C PHE A 106 0.57 -17.36 6.63
N LEU A 107 0.92 -16.07 6.77
CA LEU A 107 1.75 -15.37 5.78
C LEU A 107 3.18 -15.91 5.73
N VAL A 108 3.74 -16.27 6.87
CA VAL A 108 5.05 -16.94 6.95
C VAL A 108 4.99 -18.33 6.33
N TYR A 109 3.93 -19.10 6.61
CA TYR A 109 3.73 -20.41 6.02
C TYR A 109 3.58 -20.34 4.49
N ASP A 110 2.74 -19.43 4.00
CA ASP A 110 2.49 -19.18 2.58
C ASP A 110 3.77 -18.74 1.85
N GLN A 111 4.57 -17.86 2.46
CA GLN A 111 5.87 -17.46 1.94
C GLN A 111 6.76 -18.69 1.70
N LYS A 112 6.98 -19.49 2.75
CA LYS A 112 7.87 -20.68 2.68
C LYS A 112 7.36 -21.77 1.74
N ASN A 113 6.06 -21.97 1.65
CA ASN A 113 5.49 -23.14 0.95
C ASN A 113 5.03 -22.87 -0.47
N ARG A 114 4.71 -21.62 -0.83
CA ARG A 114 4.22 -21.28 -2.17
C ARG A 114 5.11 -20.27 -2.90
N LYS A 115 5.75 -19.33 -2.19
CA LYS A 115 6.51 -18.26 -2.83
C LYS A 115 7.99 -18.61 -2.95
N ASP A 116 8.61 -19.12 -1.90
CA ASP A 116 10.05 -19.42 -1.86
C ASP A 116 10.44 -20.71 -2.60
N LYS A 117 9.45 -21.57 -2.93
CA LYS A 117 9.66 -22.82 -3.70
C LYS A 117 9.52 -22.63 -5.22
N LYS A 118 9.29 -21.41 -5.69
CA LYS A 118 9.22 -21.06 -7.11
C LYS A 118 10.55 -20.51 -7.57
#